data_AF-A0A1S3KVH4-F1
#
_entry.id   AF-A0A1S3KVH4-F1
#
_cell.length_a   1.000
_cell.length_b   1.000
_cell.length_c   1.000
_cell.angle_alpha   90.00
_cell.angle_beta   90.00
_cell.angle_gamma   90.00
#
_symmetry.space_group_name_H-M   'P 1'
#
loop_
_entity.id
_entity.type
_entity.pdbx_description
1 polymer ?
#
loop_
_entity_poly.entity_id
_entity_poly.type
_entity_poly.pdbx_seq_one_letter_code
_entity_poly.pdbx_strand_id
1 'polypeptide(L)'
;MNDIKLALLGSEGAGKSAVLVRFLTKRFIGEYASNANSLYRKRLSIEGRLLHLEVFDPCSQSGESRCILEEPVEWADGFIVVYNISDRTSFLNAQNILCQIKDARGESCKGEMDKMDIPICLVGNKQDLCHARQVFEEEGRALAQEHRCHFQEVSAAEDYLEISNLFTKLIRHVMDHLKYRADRRRYSGSKSMAKLINNVFGKRRKSV
;
A
#
# COMPACT_ATOMS: atom_id res chain seq x y z
N MET A 1 7.95 11.30 -15.75
CA MET A 1 7.38 11.46 -14.39
C MET A 1 6.89 10.10 -13.99
N ASN A 2 7.25 9.60 -12.81
CA ASN A 2 6.82 8.27 -12.40
C ASN A 2 5.46 8.42 -11.73
N ASP A 3 4.46 7.77 -12.31
CA ASP A 3 3.14 7.65 -11.69
C ASP A 3 3.28 6.80 -10.43
N ILE A 4 2.65 7.23 -9.34
CA ILE A 4 2.57 6.46 -8.09
C ILE A 4 1.25 5.72 -8.09
N LYS A 5 1.31 4.40 -7.90
CA LYS A 5 0.14 3.52 -7.97
C LYS A 5 -0.22 3.01 -6.60
N LEU A 6 -1.44 3.26 -6.15
CA LEU A 6 -1.97 2.74 -4.90
C LEU A 6 -3.17 1.82 -5.16
N ALA A 7 -3.24 0.71 -4.44
CA ALA A 7 -4.45 -0.13 -4.41
C ALA A 7 -5.17 0.02 -3.07
N LEU A 8 -6.50 0.20 -3.12
CA LEU A 8 -7.38 0.11 -1.95
C LEU A 8 -7.95 -1.30 -1.85
N LEU A 9 -7.78 -1.93 -0.69
CA LEU A 9 -8.21 -3.29 -0.43
C LEU A 9 -8.98 -3.34 0.90
N GLY A 10 -9.84 -4.34 1.06
CA GLY A 10 -10.69 -4.49 2.22
C GLY A 10 -12.08 -5.02 1.88
N SER A 11 -12.84 -5.41 2.91
CA SER A 11 -14.19 -5.96 2.74
C SER A 11 -15.16 -4.97 2.09
N GLU A 12 -16.24 -5.51 1.56
CA GLU A 12 -17.42 -4.72 1.21
C GLU A 12 -17.92 -3.97 2.47
N GLY A 13 -18.41 -2.74 2.30
CA GLY A 13 -18.88 -1.94 3.43
C GLY A 13 -17.80 -1.38 4.38
N ALA A 14 -16.51 -1.73 4.19
CA ALA A 14 -15.40 -1.16 4.98
C ALA A 14 -15.22 0.35 4.75
N GLY A 15 -15.71 0.88 3.61
CA GLY A 15 -15.65 2.30 3.27
C GLY A 15 -14.42 2.71 2.45
N LYS A 16 -13.84 1.78 1.66
CA LYS A 16 -12.74 2.04 0.72
C LYS A 16 -13.01 3.26 -0.18
N SER A 17 -14.10 3.22 -0.93
CA SER A 17 -14.51 4.29 -1.83
C SER A 17 -14.79 5.60 -1.08
N ALA A 18 -15.36 5.53 0.12
CA ALA A 18 -15.61 6.72 0.94
C ALA A 18 -14.31 7.41 1.36
N VAL A 19 -13.31 6.64 1.84
CA VAL A 19 -11.97 7.15 2.18
C VAL A 19 -11.29 7.76 0.94
N LEU A 20 -11.35 7.09 -0.21
CA LEU A 20 -10.76 7.59 -1.45
C LEU A 20 -11.43 8.86 -1.94
N VAL A 21 -12.76 8.88 -2.04
CA VAL A 21 -13.48 10.07 -2.52
C VAL A 21 -13.33 11.23 -1.54
N ARG A 22 -13.29 10.97 -0.23
CA ARG A 22 -12.96 11.99 0.78
C ARG A 22 -11.59 12.59 0.50
N PHE A 23 -10.57 11.77 0.22
CA PHE A 23 -9.25 12.25 -0.18
C PHE A 23 -9.27 13.05 -1.50
N LEU A 24 -10.01 12.58 -2.51
CA LEU A 24 -10.04 13.19 -3.84
C LEU A 24 -10.76 14.54 -3.83
N THR A 25 -11.94 14.60 -3.20
CA THR A 25 -12.92 15.69 -3.33
C THR A 25 -13.04 16.58 -2.10
N LYS A 26 -12.46 16.18 -0.97
CA LYS A 26 -12.65 16.81 0.36
C LYS A 26 -14.08 16.74 0.89
N ARG A 27 -14.97 16.00 0.25
CA ARG A 27 -16.38 15.86 0.64
C ARG A 27 -16.66 14.45 1.12
N PHE A 28 -17.58 14.33 2.08
CA PHE A 28 -18.20 13.07 2.40
C PHE A 28 -19.52 12.98 1.63
N ILE A 29 -19.76 11.85 0.97
CA ILE A 29 -21.00 11.55 0.25
C ILE A 29 -21.51 10.26 0.87
N GLY A 30 -22.70 10.29 1.45
CA GLY A 30 -23.22 9.16 2.22
C GLY A 30 -23.57 7.94 1.36
N GLU A 31 -23.88 8.16 0.09
CA GLU A 31 -24.27 7.13 -0.86
C GLU A 31 -23.28 7.10 -2.02
N TYR A 32 -22.58 5.97 -2.17
CA TYR A 32 -21.72 5.70 -3.31
C TYR A 32 -22.23 4.50 -4.08
N ALA A 33 -22.38 4.66 -5.40
CA ALA A 33 -22.67 3.54 -6.28
C ALA A 33 -21.44 2.61 -6.33
N SER A 34 -21.56 1.42 -5.76
CA SER A 34 -20.49 0.41 -5.68
C SER A 34 -20.40 -0.47 -6.92
N ASN A 35 -20.85 0.00 -8.08
CA ASN A 35 -21.21 -0.86 -9.21
C ASN A 35 -20.09 -1.10 -10.24
N ALA A 36 -18.89 -0.53 -10.05
CA ALA A 36 -17.75 -0.80 -10.94
C ALA A 36 -16.39 -0.61 -10.27
N ASN A 37 -15.42 -1.45 -10.68
CA ASN A 37 -14.00 -1.20 -10.42
C ASN A 37 -13.61 0.16 -11.01
N SER A 38 -12.90 0.97 -10.24
CA SER A 38 -12.59 2.34 -10.64
C SER A 38 -11.11 2.64 -10.48
N LEU A 39 -10.50 3.16 -11.56
CA LEU A 39 -9.14 3.71 -11.54
C LEU A 39 -9.23 5.23 -11.50
N TYR A 40 -8.81 5.83 -10.39
CA TYR A 40 -8.81 7.27 -10.19
C TYR A 40 -7.44 7.86 -10.43
N ARG A 41 -7.40 9.05 -11.04
CA ARG A 41 -6.16 9.79 -11.30
C ARG A 41 -6.20 11.17 -10.67
N LYS A 42 -5.15 11.53 -9.93
CA LYS A 42 -5.02 12.86 -9.30
C LYS A 42 -3.60 13.39 -9.47
N ARG A 43 -3.48 14.63 -9.94
CA ARG A 43 -2.21 15.39 -9.87
C ARG A 43 -2.10 16.02 -8.50
N LEU A 44 -0.94 15.89 -7.87
CA LEU A 44 -0.68 16.46 -6.56
C LEU A 44 0.77 16.90 -6.42
N SER A 45 1.02 17.80 -5.48
CA SER A 45 2.36 18.30 -5.15
C SER A 45 2.72 17.84 -3.75
N ILE A 46 3.78 17.05 -3.61
CA ILE A 46 4.35 16.64 -2.33
C ILE A 46 5.79 17.13 -2.30
N GLU A 47 6.14 17.93 -1.29
CA GLU A 47 7.51 18.45 -1.09
C GLU A 47 8.05 19.20 -2.31
N GLY A 48 7.19 19.99 -2.96
CA GLY A 48 7.52 20.77 -4.14
C GLY A 48 7.65 19.94 -5.43
N ARG A 49 7.40 18.63 -5.38
CA ARG A 49 7.42 17.74 -6.56
C ARG A 49 6.01 17.46 -7.04
N LEU A 50 5.74 17.79 -8.29
CA LEU A 50 4.50 17.42 -8.98
C LEU A 50 4.54 15.91 -9.31
N LEU A 51 3.50 15.19 -8.92
CA LEU A 51 3.35 13.77 -9.20
C LEU A 51 1.93 13.43 -9.65
N HIS A 52 1.83 12.31 -10.36
CA HIS A 52 0.57 11.71 -10.79
C HIS A 52 0.29 10.50 -9.90
N LEU A 53 -0.84 10.52 -9.22
CA LEU A 53 -1.32 9.43 -8.40
C LEU A 53 -2.40 8.67 -9.17
N GLU A 54 -2.22 7.36 -9.30
CA GLU A 54 -3.24 6.43 -9.73
C GLU A 54 -3.71 5.61 -8.54
N VAL A 55 -5.03 5.55 -8.32
CA VAL A 55 -5.62 4.79 -7.23
C VAL A 55 -6.63 3.81 -7.78
N PHE A 56 -6.37 2.53 -7.58
CA PHE A 56 -7.28 1.44 -7.95
C PHE A 56 -8.18 1.10 -6.77
N ASP A 57 -9.49 1.29 -6.96
CA ASP A 57 -10.55 0.89 -6.03
C ASP A 57 -11.38 -0.23 -6.68
N PRO A 58 -11.12 -1.50 -6.34
CA PRO A 58 -11.93 -2.61 -6.82
C PRO A 58 -13.30 -2.56 -6.15
N CYS A 59 -14.35 -2.63 -6.97
CA CYS A 59 -15.66 -3.04 -6.53
C CYS A 59 -15.53 -4.43 -5.90
N SER A 60 -16.00 -4.57 -4.67
CA SER A 60 -16.09 -5.86 -4.02
C SER A 60 -17.14 -6.70 -4.76
N GLN A 61 -16.71 -7.54 -5.71
CA GLN A 61 -17.62 -8.51 -6.32
C GLN A 61 -17.91 -9.61 -5.30
N SER A 62 -19.18 -9.74 -4.92
CA SER A 62 -19.71 -10.87 -4.17
C SER A 62 -19.69 -12.11 -5.06
N GLY A 63 -18.56 -12.82 -5.11
CA GLY A 63 -18.40 -14.03 -5.92
C GLY A 63 -17.03 -14.68 -5.71
N GLU A 64 -17.02 -16.01 -5.63
CA GLU A 64 -15.94 -16.90 -5.18
C GLU A 64 -14.64 -16.87 -6.01
N SER A 65 -13.97 -15.72 -6.15
CA SER A 65 -12.63 -15.68 -6.74
C SER A 65 -11.59 -15.59 -5.63
N ARG A 66 -11.09 -16.76 -5.22
CA ARG A 66 -10.07 -16.94 -4.17
C ARG A 66 -8.68 -16.36 -4.52
N CYS A 67 -8.50 -15.70 -5.68
CA CYS A 67 -7.23 -15.15 -6.15
C CYS A 67 -7.32 -13.69 -6.70
N ILE A 68 -8.32 -12.88 -6.32
CA ILE A 68 -8.54 -11.52 -6.88
C ILE A 68 -7.32 -10.57 -6.71
N LEU A 69 -6.37 -10.87 -5.82
CA LEU A 69 -5.31 -9.94 -5.46
C LEU A 69 -4.07 -9.97 -6.36
N GLU A 70 -3.86 -10.96 -7.24
CA GLU A 70 -2.59 -11.03 -8.00
C GLU A 70 -2.36 -9.78 -8.88
N GLU A 71 -3.32 -9.41 -9.73
CA GLU A 71 -3.14 -8.25 -10.63
C GLU A 71 -3.02 -6.91 -9.86
N PRO A 72 -3.89 -6.58 -8.88
CA PRO A 72 -3.73 -5.34 -8.11
C PRO A 72 -2.45 -5.32 -7.28
N VAL A 73 -2.04 -6.47 -6.74
CA VAL A 73 -0.81 -6.57 -5.93
C VAL A 73 0.42 -6.41 -6.80
N GLU A 74 0.48 -6.98 -7.98
CA GLU A 74 1.63 -6.77 -8.86
C GLU A 74 1.74 -5.31 -9.32
N TRP A 75 0.62 -4.70 -9.69
CA TRP A 75 0.53 -3.35 -10.25
C TRP A 75 0.85 -2.22 -9.26
N ALA A 76 0.42 -2.33 -7.99
CA ALA A 76 0.47 -1.22 -7.05
C ALA A 76 1.84 -1.02 -6.38
N ASP A 77 2.32 0.22 -6.29
CA ASP A 77 3.55 0.57 -5.57
C ASP A 77 3.35 0.62 -4.04
N GLY A 78 2.10 0.79 -3.59
CA GLY A 78 1.72 0.76 -2.18
C GLY A 78 0.24 0.42 -1.98
N PHE A 79 -0.11 0.09 -0.73
CA PHE A 79 -1.42 -0.47 -0.40
C PHE A 79 -2.10 0.26 0.75
N ILE A 80 -3.41 0.43 0.64
CA ILE A 80 -4.28 0.87 1.73
C ILE A 80 -5.24 -0.28 2.02
N VAL A 81 -5.12 -0.89 3.19
CA VAL A 81 -6.01 -1.98 3.63
C VAL A 81 -6.99 -1.41 4.64
N VAL A 82 -8.27 -1.37 4.29
CA VAL A 82 -9.32 -0.72 5.07
C VAL A 82 -10.21 -1.76 5.73
N TYR A 83 -10.45 -1.60 7.03
CA TYR A 83 -11.50 -2.31 7.77
C TYR A 83 -12.45 -1.31 8.45
N ASN A 84 -13.61 -1.77 8.89
CA ASN A 84 -14.59 -1.00 9.66
C ASN A 84 -14.45 -1.36 11.14
N ILE A 85 -14.22 -0.39 12.02
CA ILE A 85 -14.04 -0.64 13.47
C ILE A 85 -15.27 -1.27 14.14
N SER A 86 -16.45 -1.13 13.53
CA SER A 86 -17.72 -1.69 14.00
C SER A 86 -18.05 -3.06 13.38
N ASP A 87 -17.12 -3.67 12.66
CA ASP A 87 -17.29 -4.98 12.01
C ASP A 87 -16.03 -5.85 12.16
N ARG A 88 -16.09 -6.80 13.09
CA ARG A 88 -14.98 -7.73 13.36
C ARG A 88 -14.59 -8.57 12.15
N THR A 89 -15.54 -8.98 11.32
CA THR A 89 -15.26 -9.79 10.13
C THR A 89 -14.45 -9.00 9.11
N SER A 90 -14.72 -7.69 8.96
CA SER A 90 -13.91 -6.82 8.10
C SER A 90 -12.45 -6.74 8.54
N PHE A 91 -12.17 -6.78 9.85
CA PHE A 91 -10.82 -6.78 10.41
C PHE A 91 -10.08 -8.10 10.16
N LEU A 92 -10.74 -9.24 10.36
CA LEU A 92 -10.16 -10.55 10.04
C LEU A 92 -9.84 -10.68 8.54
N ASN A 93 -10.70 -10.13 7.68
CA ASN A 93 -10.43 -10.07 6.24
C ASN A 93 -9.25 -9.16 5.91
N ALA A 94 -9.09 -8.02 6.60
CA ALA A 94 -7.92 -7.16 6.45
C ALA A 94 -6.62 -7.87 6.83
N GLN A 95 -6.61 -8.66 7.91
CA GLN A 95 -5.48 -9.52 8.26
C GLN A 95 -5.13 -10.51 7.14
N ASN A 96 -6.13 -11.21 6.59
CA ASN A 96 -5.91 -12.13 5.48
C ASN A 96 -5.34 -11.44 4.23
N ILE A 97 -5.84 -10.24 3.90
CA ILE A 97 -5.32 -9.43 2.78
C ILE A 97 -3.86 -9.05 3.03
N LEU A 98 -3.48 -8.66 4.25
CA LEU A 98 -2.10 -8.33 4.59
C LEU A 98 -1.16 -9.53 4.38
N CYS A 99 -1.57 -10.74 4.78
CA CYS A 99 -0.81 -11.97 4.50
C CYS A 99 -0.62 -12.17 3.00
N GLN A 100 -1.71 -12.08 2.23
CA GLN A 100 -1.68 -12.29 0.78
C GLN A 100 -0.78 -11.29 0.05
N ILE A 101 -0.77 -10.01 0.44
CA ILE A 101 0.13 -9.01 -0.13
C ILE A 101 1.59 -9.41 0.09
N LYS A 102 1.95 -9.83 1.31
CA LYS A 102 3.32 -10.19 1.67
C LYS A 102 3.80 -11.44 0.94
N ASP A 103 2.95 -12.45 0.87
CA ASP A 103 3.24 -13.70 0.17
C ASP A 103 3.45 -13.45 -1.32
N ALA A 104 2.54 -12.71 -1.98
CA ALA A 104 2.64 -12.38 -3.40
C ALA A 104 3.87 -11.51 -3.73
N ARG A 105 4.28 -10.62 -2.82
CA ARG A 105 5.49 -9.80 -2.98
C ARG A 105 6.78 -10.50 -2.55
N GLY A 106 6.68 -11.76 -2.12
CA GLY A 106 7.81 -12.61 -1.75
C GLY A 106 8.55 -12.14 -0.50
N GLU A 107 7.92 -11.37 0.38
CA GLU A 107 8.55 -10.93 1.64
C GLU A 107 8.79 -12.10 2.60
N SER A 108 7.94 -13.12 2.57
CA SER A 108 8.08 -14.34 3.38
C SER A 108 9.38 -15.11 3.08
N CYS A 109 10.02 -14.86 1.94
CA CYS A 109 11.25 -15.52 1.48
C CYS A 109 12.49 -14.61 1.46
N LYS A 110 12.35 -13.33 1.82
CA LYS A 110 13.47 -12.39 1.87
C LYS A 110 14.12 -12.45 3.23
N GLY A 111 15.38 -12.90 3.28
CA GLY A 111 16.20 -12.73 4.49
C GLY A 111 16.30 -11.26 4.89
N GLU A 112 16.78 -10.97 6.10
CA GLU A 112 16.94 -9.63 6.73
C GLU A 112 17.73 -8.59 5.89
N MET A 113 18.15 -8.94 4.69
CA MET A 113 18.98 -8.15 3.78
C MET A 113 18.17 -7.19 2.87
N ASP A 114 16.84 -7.29 2.84
CA ASP A 114 15.96 -6.25 2.28
C ASP A 114 15.49 -5.31 3.40
N LYS A 115 16.17 -4.18 3.54
CA LYS A 115 15.97 -3.20 4.63
C LYS A 115 14.65 -2.42 4.59
N MET A 116 13.80 -2.61 3.58
CA MET A 116 12.63 -1.77 3.39
C MET A 116 11.41 -2.62 3.05
N ASP A 117 10.46 -2.64 3.98
CA ASP A 117 9.17 -3.33 3.85
C ASP A 117 8.31 -2.64 2.76
N ILE A 118 7.36 -3.39 2.18
CA ILE A 118 6.38 -2.84 1.24
C ILE A 118 5.59 -1.71 1.91
N PRO A 119 5.38 -0.56 1.22
CA PRO A 119 4.53 0.50 1.72
C PRO A 119 3.07 0.04 1.85
N ILE A 120 2.66 -0.25 3.08
CA ILE A 120 1.28 -0.62 3.42
C ILE A 120 0.78 0.28 4.54
N CYS A 121 -0.47 0.72 4.44
CA CYS A 121 -1.21 1.39 5.50
C CYS A 121 -2.47 0.58 5.84
N LEU A 122 -2.54 0.05 7.06
CA LEU A 122 -3.76 -0.50 7.64
C LEU A 122 -4.61 0.65 8.21
N VAL A 123 -5.90 0.65 7.89
CA VAL A 123 -6.81 1.74 8.20
C VAL A 123 -8.07 1.22 8.89
N GLY A 124 -8.26 1.62 10.15
CA GLY A 124 -9.51 1.42 10.87
C GLY A 124 -10.48 2.57 10.58
N ASN A 125 -11.41 2.35 9.66
CA ASN A 125 -12.38 3.37 9.25
C ASN A 125 -13.65 3.34 10.11
N LYS A 126 -14.43 4.43 10.02
CA LYS A 126 -15.67 4.69 10.77
C LYS A 126 -15.43 4.90 12.27
N GLN A 127 -14.34 5.59 12.61
CA GLN A 127 -14.00 5.92 14.00
C GLN A 127 -15.11 6.68 14.75
N ASP A 128 -15.97 7.40 14.01
CA ASP A 128 -17.19 8.06 14.49
C ASP A 128 -18.21 7.08 15.11
N LEU A 129 -18.17 5.79 14.73
CA LEU A 129 -19.06 4.75 15.25
C LEU A 129 -18.49 4.08 16.52
N CYS A 130 -17.88 4.86 17.42
CA CYS A 130 -17.25 4.38 18.65
C CYS A 130 -18.21 3.58 19.55
N HIS A 131 -19.50 3.94 19.57
CA HIS A 131 -20.57 3.27 20.30
C HIS A 131 -20.88 1.86 19.78
N ALA A 132 -20.55 1.57 18.52
CA ALA A 132 -20.76 0.28 17.87
C ALA A 132 -19.43 -0.47 17.63
N ARG A 133 -18.34 -0.05 18.29
CA ARG A 133 -16.99 -0.60 18.10
C ARG A 133 -16.95 -2.09 18.46
N GLN A 134 -16.37 -2.89 17.57
CA GLN A 134 -16.10 -4.32 17.77
C GLN A 134 -14.60 -4.65 17.73
N VAL A 135 -13.77 -3.73 17.24
CA VAL A 135 -12.32 -3.87 17.14
C VAL A 135 -11.68 -2.70 17.88
N PHE A 136 -10.86 -3.01 18.88
CA PHE A 136 -10.14 -2.00 19.64
C PHE A 136 -8.92 -1.49 18.86
N GLU A 137 -8.52 -0.25 19.13
CA GLU A 137 -7.40 0.39 18.43
C GLU A 137 -6.09 -0.40 18.65
N GLU A 138 -5.93 -0.96 19.84
CA GLU A 138 -4.77 -1.79 20.22
C GLU A 138 -4.64 -3.03 19.33
N GLU A 139 -5.74 -3.61 18.89
CA GLU A 139 -5.74 -4.79 18.01
C GLU A 139 -5.27 -4.43 16.61
N GLY A 140 -5.76 -3.30 16.07
CA GLY A 140 -5.29 -2.76 14.79
C GLY A 140 -3.81 -2.40 14.84
N ARG A 141 -3.36 -1.80 15.94
CA ARG A 141 -1.96 -1.45 16.16
C ARG A 141 -1.07 -2.69 16.28
N ALA A 142 -1.50 -3.71 17.01
CA ALA A 142 -0.78 -4.98 17.14
C ALA A 142 -0.64 -5.69 15.79
N LEU A 143 -1.73 -5.77 15.02
CA LEU A 143 -1.72 -6.36 13.68
C LEU A 143 -0.75 -5.61 12.75
N ALA A 144 -0.74 -4.28 12.79
CA ALA A 144 0.18 -3.50 11.98
C ALA A 144 1.65 -3.68 12.37
N GLN A 145 1.94 -3.86 13.66
CA GLN A 145 3.29 -4.18 14.14
C GLN A 145 3.75 -5.56 13.64
N GLU A 146 2.89 -6.57 13.75
CA GLU A 146 3.14 -7.91 13.23
C GLU A 146 3.45 -7.88 11.72
N HIS A 147 2.68 -7.09 10.97
CA HIS A 147 2.88 -6.91 9.54
C HIS A 147 3.86 -5.79 9.15
N ARG A 148 4.52 -5.13 10.10
CA ARG A 148 5.47 -4.02 9.85
C ARG A 148 4.92 -2.94 8.91
N CYS A 149 3.65 -2.59 9.07
CA CYS A 149 2.98 -1.58 8.25
C CYS A 149 2.53 -0.37 9.09
N HIS A 150 2.12 0.72 8.41
CA HIS A 150 1.56 1.86 9.11
C HIS A 150 0.12 1.58 9.56
N PHE A 151 -0.30 2.15 10.69
CA PHE A 151 -1.66 2.07 11.19
C PHE A 151 -2.21 3.44 11.54
N GLN A 152 -3.47 3.68 11.20
CA GLN A 152 -4.21 4.87 11.60
C GLN A 152 -5.72 4.56 11.61
N GLU A 153 -6.43 4.91 12.68
CA GLU A 153 -7.89 5.01 12.65
C GLU A 153 -8.32 6.35 12.06
N VAL A 154 -9.42 6.35 11.30
CA VAL A 154 -9.98 7.55 10.65
C VAL A 154 -11.50 7.48 10.62
N SER A 155 -12.14 8.64 10.45
CA SER A 155 -13.50 8.72 9.95
C SER A 155 -13.55 9.42 8.59
N ALA A 156 -14.02 8.71 7.57
CA ALA A 156 -14.33 9.32 6.28
C ALA A 156 -15.44 10.38 6.36
N ALA A 157 -16.29 10.32 7.38
CA ALA A 157 -17.42 11.23 7.59
C ALA A 157 -16.99 12.54 8.29
N GLU A 158 -16.02 12.48 9.20
CA GLU A 158 -15.68 13.62 10.05
C GLU A 158 -14.52 14.46 9.50
N ASP A 159 -13.28 13.94 9.50
CA ASP A 159 -12.09 14.76 9.23
C ASP A 159 -11.40 14.44 7.90
N TYR A 160 -11.40 15.41 6.99
CA TYR A 160 -10.66 15.32 5.73
C TYR A 160 -9.13 15.36 5.93
N LEU A 161 -8.64 16.12 6.91
CA LEU A 161 -7.21 16.34 7.13
C LEU A 161 -6.50 15.06 7.55
N GLU A 162 -7.13 14.24 8.40
CA GLU A 162 -6.60 12.93 8.79
C GLU A 162 -6.40 12.02 7.59
N ILE A 163 -7.38 11.96 6.70
CA ILE A 163 -7.32 11.20 5.44
C ILE A 163 -6.27 11.78 4.50
N SER A 164 -6.21 13.10 4.33
CA SER A 164 -5.18 13.75 3.52
C SER A 164 -3.77 13.43 4.03
N ASN A 165 -3.58 13.45 5.35
CA ASN A 165 -2.31 13.12 5.99
C ASN A 165 -1.94 11.65 5.79
N LEU A 166 -2.90 10.73 5.91
CA LEU A 166 -2.72 9.30 5.66
C LEU A 166 -2.21 9.03 4.26
N PHE A 167 -2.89 9.55 3.23
CA PHE A 167 -2.45 9.39 1.84
C PHE A 167 -1.08 10.03 1.60
N THR A 168 -0.83 11.23 2.14
CA THR A 168 0.45 11.91 1.97
C THR A 168 1.61 11.12 2.61
N LYS A 169 1.43 10.58 3.82
CA LYS A 169 2.42 9.71 4.49
C LYS A 169 2.72 8.47 3.66
N LEU A 170 1.69 7.78 3.18
CA LEU A 170 1.88 6.59 2.36
C LEU A 170 2.59 6.91 1.03
N ILE A 171 2.21 8.00 0.35
CA ILE A 171 2.83 8.41 -0.90
C ILE A 171 4.32 8.71 -0.70
N ARG A 172 4.70 9.41 0.38
CA ARG A 172 6.11 9.62 0.73
C ARG A 172 6.84 8.30 0.93
N HIS A 173 6.26 7.37 1.70
CA HIS A 173 6.85 6.08 1.93
C HIS A 173 7.07 5.29 0.63
N VAL A 174 6.10 5.35 -0.30
CA VAL A 174 6.23 4.76 -1.64
C VAL A 174 7.37 5.41 -2.43
N MET A 175 7.48 6.74 -2.41
CA MET A 175 8.57 7.46 -3.10
C MET A 175 9.95 7.01 -2.60
N ASP A 176 10.11 6.88 -1.29
CA ASP A 176 11.36 6.41 -0.68
C ASP A 176 11.65 4.96 -1.04
N HIS A 177 10.64 4.10 -1.01
CA HIS A 177 10.76 2.68 -1.37
C HIS A 177 11.17 2.50 -2.84
N LEU A 178 10.55 3.25 -3.76
CA LEU A 178 10.90 3.20 -5.18
C LEU A 178 12.31 3.73 -5.44
N LYS A 179 12.72 4.79 -4.74
CA LYS A 179 14.08 5.32 -4.81
C LYS A 179 15.10 4.29 -4.33
N TYR A 180 14.86 3.67 -3.17
CA TYR A 180 15.71 2.61 -2.62
C TYR A 180 15.87 1.43 -3.59
N ARG A 181 14.76 0.97 -4.20
CA ARG A 181 14.79 -0.10 -5.20
C ARG A 181 15.59 0.29 -6.44
N ALA A 182 15.46 1.53 -6.93
CA ALA A 182 16.23 2.02 -8.06
C ALA A 182 17.73 2.05 -7.76
N ASP A 183 18.12 2.55 -6.59
CA ASP A 183 19.52 2.65 -6.18
C ASP A 183 20.17 1.27 -5.99
N ARG A 184 19.45 0.30 -5.40
CA ARG A 184 19.93 -1.09 -5.29
C ARG A 184 20.15 -1.75 -6.65
N ARG A 185 19.24 -1.55 -7.61
CA ARG A 185 19.40 -2.10 -8.97
C ARG A 185 20.64 -1.54 -9.66
N ARG A 186 20.87 -0.22 -9.55
CA ARG A 186 22.07 0.44 -10.09
C ARG A 186 23.35 -0.10 -9.46
N TYR A 187 23.37 -0.25 -8.13
CA TYR A 187 24.52 -0.79 -7.41
C TYR A 187 24.82 -2.25 -7.78
N SER A 188 23.79 -3.09 -7.85
CA SER A 188 23.94 -4.51 -8.25
C SER A 188 24.46 -4.65 -9.68
N GLY A 189 23.90 -3.88 -10.63
CA GLY A 189 24.38 -3.83 -12.01
C GLY A 189 25.85 -3.42 -12.11
N SER A 190 26.23 -2.39 -11.34
CA SER A 190 27.62 -1.91 -11.29
C SER A 190 28.59 -2.97 -10.73
N LYS A 191 28.19 -3.70 -9.68
CA LYS A 191 28.98 -4.83 -9.13
C LYS A 191 29.11 -5.99 -10.10
N SER A 192 28.05 -6.32 -10.84
CA SER A 192 28.06 -7.37 -11.86
C SER A 192 29.04 -7.02 -12.98
N MET A 193 28.98 -5.78 -13.49
CA MET A 193 29.91 -5.28 -14.51
C MET A 193 31.36 -5.26 -14.01
N ALA A 194 31.60 -4.85 -12.77
CA ALA A 194 32.95 -4.88 -12.18
C ALA A 194 33.53 -6.30 -12.09
N LYS A 195 32.71 -7.31 -11.75
CA LYS A 195 33.13 -8.73 -11.78
C LYS A 195 33.45 -9.20 -13.19
N LEU A 196 32.64 -8.83 -14.19
CA LEU A 196 32.91 -9.18 -15.59
C LEU A 196 34.23 -8.57 -16.07
N ILE A 197 34.46 -7.28 -15.80
CA ILE A 197 35.70 -6.60 -16.16
C ILE A 197 36.90 -7.28 -15.50
N ASN A 198 36.82 -7.59 -14.20
CA ASN A 198 37.90 -8.31 -13.50
C ASN A 198 38.15 -9.70 -14.09
N ASN A 199 37.12 -10.43 -14.52
CA ASN A 199 37.29 -11.74 -15.15
C ASN A 199 37.90 -11.66 -16.55
N VAL A 200 37.60 -10.61 -17.33
CA VAL A 200 38.10 -10.41 -18.70
C VAL A 200 39.53 -9.88 -18.69
N PHE A 201 39.84 -8.90 -17.85
CA PHE A 201 41.14 -8.20 -17.86
C PHE A 201 42.09 -8.67 -16.76
N GLY A 202 41.61 -9.30 -15.69
CA GLY A 202 42.44 -9.77 -14.57
C GLY A 202 43.27 -11.03 -14.85
N LYS A 203 42.97 -11.79 -15.91
CA LYS A 203 43.71 -13.02 -16.27
C LYS A 203 45.05 -12.79 -17.00
N ARG A 204 45.42 -11.55 -17.36
CA ARG A 204 46.63 -11.26 -18.16
C ARG A 204 47.94 -11.01 -17.37
N ARG A 205 47.98 -11.28 -16.07
CA ARG A 205 49.20 -11.06 -15.26
C ARG A 205 49.60 -12.26 -14.41
N LYS A 206 49.99 -13.37 -15.05
CA LYS A 206 50.96 -14.34 -14.50
C LYS A 206 51.68 -15.04 -15.66
N SER A 207 52.74 -14.43 -16.16
CA SER A 207 53.78 -15.09 -16.94
C SER A 207 55.10 -14.43 -16.60
N VAL A 208 55.78 -14.96 -15.59
CA VAL A 208 57.25 -15.09 -15.49
C VAL A 208 57.51 -16.36 -14.69
#